data_AF-A0A5K0VMV7-F1
#
_entry.id   AF-A0A5K0VMV7-F1
#
_cell.length_a   1.000
_cell.length_b   1.000
_cell.length_c   1.000
_cell.angle_alpha   90.00
_cell.angle_beta   90.00
_cell.angle_gamma   90.00
#
_symmetry.space_group_name_H-M   'P 1'
#
loop_
_entity.id
_entity.type
_entity.pdbx_description
1 polymer ?
#
loop_
_entity_poly.entity_id
_entity_poly.type
_entity_poly.pdbx_seq_one_letter_code
_entity_poly.pdbx_strand_id
1 'polypeptide(L)'
;GDVGYGAKLIKGAVGMIGSEYFQSFVDFGELNKDKALYPSVGTEGNTLSPDLEVDSWLGFQFHQVDMGGGAPRAFVPSWIPMEGLVIIAASPSPEKGAGPRDRWRTGVDITVTLLPEHAANFERIAYSID
;
A
#
# COMPACT_ATOMS: atom_id res chain seq x y z
N GLY A 1 -3.75 -10.69 -18.75
CA GLY A 1 -4.28 -11.61 -17.73
C GLY A 1 -5.50 -10.97 -17.12
N ASP A 2 -6.50 -11.75 -16.74
CA ASP A 2 -7.70 -11.21 -16.11
C ASP A 2 -7.38 -10.64 -14.71
N VAL A 3 -7.81 -9.40 -14.44
CA VAL A 3 -7.69 -8.74 -13.13
C VAL A 3 -8.34 -9.60 -12.04
N GLY A 4 -9.41 -10.32 -12.37
CA GLY A 4 -10.07 -11.26 -11.46
C GLY A 4 -9.17 -12.40 -10.99
N TYR A 5 -8.27 -12.89 -11.85
CA TYR A 5 -7.29 -13.91 -11.45
C TYR A 5 -6.27 -13.35 -10.45
N GLY A 6 -5.73 -12.15 -10.72
CA GLY A 6 -4.82 -11.46 -9.80
C GLY A 6 -5.46 -11.22 -8.43
N ALA A 7 -6.68 -10.69 -8.40
CA ALA A 7 -7.43 -10.45 -7.17
C ALA A 7 -7.67 -11.75 -6.37
N LYS A 8 -7.95 -12.87 -7.04
CA LYS A 8 -8.12 -14.17 -6.39
C LYS A 8 -6.83 -14.65 -5.73
N LEU A 9 -5.68 -14.49 -6.38
CA LEU A 9 -4.38 -14.85 -5.80
C LEU A 9 -4.06 -14.00 -4.56
N ILE A 10 -4.25 -12.69 -4.64
CA ILE A 10 -4.04 -11.77 -3.51
C ILE A 10 -4.94 -12.16 -2.34
N LYS A 11 -6.25 -12.38 -2.60
CA LYS A 11 -7.20 -12.81 -1.57
C LYS A 11 -6.80 -14.14 -0.93
N GLY A 12 -6.33 -15.09 -1.72
CA GLY A 12 -5.83 -16.37 -1.21
C GLY A 12 -4.60 -16.21 -0.31
N ALA A 13 -3.62 -15.42 -0.76
CA ALA A 13 -2.40 -15.14 0.01
C ALA A 13 -2.70 -14.45 1.34
N VAL A 14 -3.48 -13.36 1.32
CA VAL A 14 -3.90 -12.64 2.55
C VAL A 14 -4.71 -13.55 3.48
N GLY A 15 -5.59 -14.39 2.93
CA GLY A 15 -6.40 -15.32 3.72
C GLY A 15 -5.60 -16.40 4.47
N MET A 16 -4.35 -16.67 4.09
CA MET A 16 -3.46 -17.58 4.81
C MET A 16 -2.75 -16.92 6.00
N ILE A 17 -2.73 -15.58 6.07
CA ILE A 17 -2.04 -14.83 7.12
C ILE A 17 -3.00 -14.66 8.31
N GLY A 18 -3.16 -15.74 9.08
CA GLY A 18 -3.97 -15.79 10.30
C GLY A 18 -3.13 -15.78 11.59
N SER A 19 -3.79 -15.97 12.73
CA SER A 19 -3.17 -16.04 14.05
C SER A 19 -2.02 -17.06 14.13
N GLU A 20 -2.20 -18.21 13.51
CA GLU A 20 -1.26 -19.31 13.50
C GLU A 20 0.01 -18.95 12.71
N TYR A 21 -0.15 -18.22 11.61
CA TYR A 21 0.99 -17.72 10.84
C TYR A 21 1.78 -16.68 11.63
N PHE A 22 1.10 -15.73 12.28
CA PHE A 22 1.75 -14.72 13.12
C PHE A 22 2.52 -15.35 14.29
N GLN A 23 1.94 -16.33 14.97
CA GLN A 23 2.63 -17.04 16.05
C GLN A 23 3.86 -17.79 15.51
N SER A 24 3.72 -18.51 14.39
CA SER A 24 4.83 -19.21 13.73
C SER A 24 5.96 -18.25 13.34
N PHE A 25 5.64 -17.05 12.86
CA PHE A 25 6.63 -16.03 12.52
C PHE A 25 7.40 -15.53 13.75
N VAL A 26 6.70 -15.30 14.87
CA VAL A 26 7.34 -14.92 16.15
C VAL A 26 8.25 -16.04 16.66
N ASP A 27 7.76 -17.28 16.65
CA ASP A 27 8.51 -18.45 17.08
C ASP A 27 9.76 -18.66 16.20
N PHE A 28 9.65 -18.46 14.88
CA PHE A 28 10.79 -18.48 13.97
C PHE A 28 11.85 -17.44 14.36
N GLY A 29 11.43 -16.22 14.73
CA GLY A 29 12.35 -15.20 15.22
C GLY A 29 13.12 -15.65 16.48
N GLU A 30 12.41 -16.17 17.47
CA GLU A 30 13.02 -16.65 18.73
C GLU A 30 13.99 -17.81 18.50
N LEU A 31 13.63 -18.78 17.65
CA LEU A 31 14.48 -19.94 17.30
C LEU A 31 15.74 -19.56 16.53
N ASN A 32 15.77 -18.38 15.91
CA ASN A 32 16.88 -17.91 15.08
C ASN A 32 17.56 -16.66 15.63
N LYS A 33 17.33 -16.30 16.90
CA LYS A 33 17.85 -15.07 17.52
C LYS A 33 19.38 -14.93 17.50
N ASP A 34 20.10 -16.04 17.47
CA ASP A 34 21.57 -16.07 17.44
C ASP A 34 22.12 -15.97 16.00
N LYS A 35 21.24 -15.91 14.99
CA LYS A 35 21.62 -15.77 13.58
C LYS A 35 21.47 -14.33 13.12
N ALA A 36 22.41 -13.89 12.27
CA ALA A 36 22.27 -12.64 11.54
C ALA A 36 21.25 -12.83 10.39
N LEU A 37 19.98 -12.62 10.69
CA LEU A 37 18.91 -12.54 9.69
C LEU A 37 18.87 -11.12 9.12
N TYR A 38 18.58 -11.01 7.83
CA TYR A 38 18.33 -9.75 7.15
C TYR A 38 16.85 -9.67 6.78
N PRO A 39 16.23 -8.47 6.83
CA PRO A 39 14.92 -8.26 6.26
C PRO A 39 14.91 -8.71 4.79
N SER A 40 13.87 -9.43 4.38
CA SER A 40 13.72 -9.86 2.99
C SER A 40 13.48 -8.68 2.05
N VAL A 41 12.95 -7.57 2.58
CA VAL A 41 12.84 -6.30 1.86
C VAL A 41 14.21 -5.62 1.91
N GLY A 42 15.01 -5.86 0.88
CA GLY A 42 16.28 -5.17 0.70
C GLY A 42 16.03 -3.69 0.50
N THR A 43 16.52 -2.85 1.41
CA THR A 43 16.57 -1.38 1.23
C THR A 43 17.69 -0.96 0.27
N GLU A 44 18.38 -1.92 -0.34
CA GLU A 44 19.47 -1.71 -1.28
C GLU A 44 18.96 -1.83 -2.72
N GLY A 45 18.69 -0.68 -3.34
CA GLY A 45 18.30 -0.61 -4.75
C GLY A 45 17.29 0.50 -5.01
N ASN A 46 17.32 1.06 -6.22
CA ASN A 46 16.34 2.06 -6.66
C ASN A 46 15.13 1.42 -7.36
N THR A 47 15.00 0.09 -7.36
CA THR A 47 13.91 -0.63 -8.02
C THR A 47 13.61 -1.96 -7.31
N LEU A 48 12.31 -2.27 -7.14
CA LEU A 48 11.80 -3.57 -6.72
C LEU A 48 11.54 -4.51 -7.91
N SER A 49 11.69 -4.03 -9.14
CA SER A 49 11.37 -4.81 -10.34
C SER A 49 12.14 -6.14 -10.38
N PRO A 50 11.49 -7.28 -10.67
CA PRO A 50 10.13 -7.41 -11.20
C PRO A 50 9.00 -7.45 -10.15
N ASP A 51 9.31 -7.33 -8.87
CA ASP A 51 8.35 -7.34 -7.76
C ASP A 51 7.75 -5.94 -7.51
N LEU A 52 6.71 -5.90 -6.66
CA LEU A 52 6.04 -4.67 -6.22
C LEU A 52 5.71 -4.74 -4.73
N GLU A 53 5.80 -3.60 -4.06
CA GLU A 53 5.27 -3.39 -2.71
C GLU A 53 3.98 -2.57 -2.79
N VAL A 54 2.93 -2.99 -2.08
CA VAL A 54 1.62 -2.32 -2.11
C VAL A 54 1.17 -1.98 -0.70
N ASP A 55 1.16 -0.69 -0.40
CA ASP A 55 0.81 -0.13 0.89
C ASP A 55 -0.61 0.43 0.88
N SER A 56 -1.49 -0.21 1.65
CA SER A 56 -2.87 0.26 1.84
C SER A 56 -2.97 1.20 3.04
N TRP A 57 -3.11 2.49 2.76
CA TRP A 57 -3.34 3.55 3.75
C TRP A 57 -4.83 3.80 4.02
N LEU A 58 -5.72 3.03 3.39
CA LEU A 58 -7.18 3.15 3.57
C LEU A 58 -7.65 2.92 5.01
N GLY A 59 -6.88 2.14 5.78
CA GLY A 59 -7.14 1.88 7.19
C GLY A 59 -6.80 3.05 8.11
N PHE A 60 -5.94 3.98 7.67
CA PHE A 60 -5.51 5.10 8.49
C PHE A 60 -6.65 6.10 8.72
N GLN A 61 -6.65 6.66 9.92
CA GLN A 61 -7.70 7.57 10.39
C GLN A 61 -7.23 9.02 10.32
N PHE A 62 -6.65 9.45 9.18
CA PHE A 62 -6.05 10.79 9.06
C PHE A 62 -7.03 11.93 9.35
N HIS A 63 -8.32 11.73 9.06
CA HIS A 63 -9.37 12.69 9.37
C HIS A 63 -9.59 12.92 10.89
N GLN A 64 -9.08 12.04 11.76
CA GLN A 64 -9.17 12.17 13.21
C GLN A 64 -8.01 12.97 13.80
N VAL A 65 -6.97 13.26 13.01
CA VAL A 65 -5.83 14.06 13.47
C VAL A 65 -6.26 15.52 13.46
N ASP A 66 -6.49 16.12 14.63
CA ASP A 66 -6.77 17.55 14.75
C ASP A 66 -5.92 18.13 15.87
N MET A 67 -5.01 19.05 15.52
CA MET A 67 -4.14 19.76 16.46
C MET A 67 -4.70 21.12 16.90
N GLY A 68 -6.01 21.33 16.73
CA GLY A 68 -6.72 22.58 17.02
C GLY A 68 -6.97 23.47 15.79
N GLY A 69 -6.71 22.96 14.59
CA GLY A 69 -6.88 23.68 13.31
C GLY A 69 -7.85 23.03 12.33
N GLY A 70 -8.46 21.90 12.72
CA GLY A 70 -9.22 21.01 11.85
C GLY A 70 -8.37 19.89 11.26
N ALA A 71 -9.06 18.90 10.68
CA ALA A 71 -8.44 17.72 10.10
C ALA A 71 -7.60 18.03 8.83
N PRO A 72 -6.56 17.23 8.54
CA PRO A 72 -5.80 17.29 7.29
C PRO A 72 -6.72 17.20 6.06
N ARG A 73 -6.47 18.08 5.09
CA ARG A 73 -7.14 18.05 3.78
C ARG A 73 -6.48 17.12 2.77
N ALA A 74 -5.28 16.62 3.05
CA ALA A 74 -4.60 15.66 2.20
C ALA A 74 -3.59 14.89 3.04
N PHE A 75 -3.38 13.63 2.68
CA PHE A 75 -2.30 12.83 3.20
C PHE A 75 -1.62 12.15 2.00
N VAL A 76 -0.43 12.62 1.66
CA VAL A 76 0.33 12.17 0.49
C VAL A 76 1.72 11.72 0.95
N PRO A 77 2.32 10.72 0.30
CA PRO A 77 3.69 10.35 0.58
C PRO A 77 4.66 11.51 0.26
N SER A 78 5.80 11.54 0.95
CA SER A 78 6.94 12.38 0.56
C SER A 78 7.58 11.86 -0.73
N TRP A 79 8.68 12.47 -1.18
CA TRP A 79 9.46 11.93 -2.29
C TRP A 79 9.95 10.50 -1.99
N ILE A 80 9.73 9.58 -2.94
CA ILE A 80 10.09 8.17 -2.84
C ILE A 80 11.15 7.85 -3.91
N PRO A 81 12.41 7.58 -3.53
CA PRO A 81 13.51 7.36 -4.46
C PRO A 81 13.62 5.89 -4.91
N MET A 82 12.51 5.18 -5.09
CA MET A 82 12.50 3.79 -5.56
C MET A 82 11.35 3.54 -6.53
N GLU A 83 11.59 2.68 -7.51
CA GLU A 83 10.55 2.09 -8.35
C GLU A 83 9.92 0.87 -7.68
N GLY A 84 8.60 0.71 -7.86
CA GLY A 84 7.87 -0.49 -7.53
C GLY A 84 7.02 -0.40 -6.27
N LEU A 85 6.88 0.79 -5.68
CA LEU A 85 5.99 1.04 -4.57
C LEU A 85 4.64 1.58 -5.08
N VAL A 86 3.56 0.98 -4.60
CA VAL A 86 2.18 1.42 -4.85
C VAL A 86 1.55 1.80 -3.52
N ILE A 87 1.12 3.05 -3.38
CA ILE A 87 0.41 3.53 -2.20
C ILE A 87 -1.05 3.79 -2.55
N ILE A 88 -1.95 3.18 -1.79
CA ILE A 88 -3.40 3.29 -1.93
C ILE A 88 -3.95 4.11 -0.76
N ALA A 89 -4.36 5.35 -1.00
CA ALA A 89 -4.86 6.27 0.02
C ALA A 89 -6.31 6.67 -0.25
N ALA A 90 -7.04 7.00 0.82
CA ALA A 90 -8.38 7.55 0.66
C ALA A 90 -8.28 8.97 0.08
N SER A 91 -9.01 9.25 -0.99
CA SER A 91 -9.04 10.59 -1.55
C SER A 91 -9.68 11.55 -0.55
N PRO A 92 -9.19 12.79 -0.42
CA PRO A 92 -9.76 13.75 0.50
C PRO A 92 -11.23 14.07 0.23
N SER A 93 -12.04 14.20 1.29
CA SER A 93 -13.40 14.72 1.14
C SER A 93 -13.37 16.23 0.92
N PRO A 94 -14.10 16.76 -0.09
CA PRO A 94 -14.31 18.20 -0.21
C PRO A 94 -15.26 18.73 0.88
N GLU A 95 -16.03 17.87 1.56
CA GLU A 95 -17.00 18.27 2.57
C GLU A 95 -16.37 18.41 3.96
N LYS A 96 -16.53 19.60 4.57
CA LYS A 96 -16.15 19.84 5.96
C LYS A 96 -17.00 18.96 6.89
N GLY A 97 -16.35 18.15 7.72
CA GLY A 97 -17.04 17.31 8.71
C GLY A 97 -17.56 15.98 8.16
N ALA A 98 -17.11 15.57 6.97
CA ALA A 98 -17.33 14.21 6.46
C ALA A 98 -16.91 13.19 7.51
N GLY A 99 -17.87 12.40 7.98
CA GLY A 99 -17.65 11.46 9.07
C GLY A 99 -16.95 10.19 8.58
N PRO A 100 -16.64 9.25 9.50
CA PRO A 100 -16.09 7.95 9.13
C PRO A 100 -16.91 7.18 8.08
N ARG A 101 -18.22 7.46 7.98
CA ARG A 101 -19.17 6.84 7.04
C ARG A 101 -19.06 7.39 5.61
N ASP A 102 -18.46 8.56 5.43
CA ASP A 102 -18.34 9.22 4.13
C ASP A 102 -16.98 8.91 3.46
N ARG A 103 -16.09 8.18 4.14
CA ARG A 103 -14.73 7.86 3.66
C ARG A 103 -14.71 7.13 2.31
N TRP A 104 -15.69 6.26 2.05
CA TRP A 104 -15.77 5.52 0.78
C TRP A 104 -16.47 6.29 -0.34
N ARG A 105 -17.01 7.49 -0.05
CA ARG A 105 -17.69 8.31 -1.06
C ARG A 105 -16.72 9.12 -1.93
N THR A 106 -15.48 9.32 -1.47
CA THR A 106 -14.59 10.35 -2.00
C THR A 106 -13.59 9.85 -3.03
N GLY A 107 -13.59 8.56 -3.34
CA GLY A 107 -12.62 7.95 -4.27
C GLY A 107 -11.38 7.44 -3.55
N VAL A 108 -10.43 6.92 -4.33
CA VAL A 108 -9.15 6.42 -3.87
C VAL A 108 -8.05 7.03 -4.73
N ASP A 109 -7.02 7.56 -4.09
CA ASP A 109 -5.82 8.03 -4.76
C ASP A 109 -4.79 6.90 -4.78
N ILE A 110 -4.23 6.62 -5.97
CA ILE A 110 -3.20 5.60 -6.15
C ILE A 110 -1.92 6.31 -6.59
N THR A 111 -0.87 6.23 -5.78
CA THR A 111 0.48 6.69 -6.13
C THR A 111 1.31 5.49 -6.55
N VAL A 112 1.86 5.50 -7.76
CA VAL A 112 2.71 4.42 -8.30
C VAL A 112 4.08 4.99 -8.60
N THR A 113 5.14 4.41 -8.03
CA THR A 113 6.51 4.82 -8.33
C THR A 113 7.09 3.95 -9.44
N LEU A 114 7.46 4.57 -10.55
CA LEU A 114 7.97 3.88 -11.74
C LEU A 114 9.15 4.66 -12.32
N LEU A 115 10.07 3.94 -12.95
CA LEU A 115 11.02 4.57 -13.87
C LEU A 115 10.26 5.22 -15.03
N PRO A 116 10.79 6.32 -15.63
CA PRO A 116 10.09 7.07 -16.68
C PRO A 116 9.62 6.19 -17.85
N GLU A 117 10.43 5.21 -18.26
CA GLU A 117 10.10 4.25 -19.32
C GLU A 117 8.92 3.33 -18.96
N HIS A 118 8.79 2.92 -17.70
CA HIS A 118 7.71 2.07 -17.23
C HIS A 118 6.43 2.88 -17.00
N ALA A 119 6.55 4.14 -16.54
CA ALA A 119 5.42 5.06 -16.39
C ALA A 119 4.69 5.28 -17.72
N ALA A 120 5.42 5.54 -18.81
CA ALA A 120 4.84 5.72 -20.13
C ALA A 120 4.06 4.48 -20.62
N ASN A 121 4.51 3.27 -20.27
CA ASN A 121 3.78 2.05 -20.58
C ASN A 121 2.56 1.85 -19.69
N PHE A 122 2.70 2.15 -18.39
CA PHE A 122 1.62 2.03 -17.41
C PHE A 122 0.42 2.91 -17.77
N GLU A 123 0.64 4.16 -18.17
CA GLU A 123 -0.43 5.08 -18.60
C GLU A 123 -1.30 4.52 -19.74
N ARG A 124 -0.71 3.72 -20.63
CA ARG A 124 -1.42 3.12 -21.77
C ARG A 124 -2.33 1.97 -21.36
N ILE A 125 -2.04 1.30 -20.25
CA ILE A 125 -2.78 0.10 -19.78
C ILE A 125 -3.62 0.37 -18.53
N ALA A 126 -3.35 1.45 -17.79
CA ALA A 126 -4.04 1.76 -16.54
C ALA A 126 -5.56 1.93 -16.71
N TYR A 127 -6.01 2.34 -17.90
CA TYR A 127 -7.41 2.59 -18.23
C TYR A 127 -8.08 1.44 -18.99
N SER A 128 -7.38 0.32 -19.24
CA SER A 128 -7.91 -0.79 -20.05
C SER A 128 -8.63 -1.85 -19.21
N ILE A 129 -9.20 -1.47 -18.07
CA ILE A 129 -9.94 -2.38 -17.18
C ILE A 129 -11.40 -2.37 -17.63
N ASP A 130 -11.81 -3.40 -18.37
CA ASP A 130 -13.21 -3.78 -18.61
C ASP A 130 -13.73 -4.71 -17.49
#